data_AF-A0A432SMG6-F1
#
_entry.id   AF-A0A432SMG6-F1
#
_cell.length_a   1.000
_cell.length_b   1.000
_cell.length_c   1.000
_cell.angle_alpha   90.00
_cell.angle_beta   90.00
_cell.angle_gamma   90.00
#
_symmetry.space_group_name_H-M   'P 1'
#
loop_
_entity.id
_entity.type
_entity.pdbx_description
1 polymer ?
#
loop_
_entity_poly.entity_id
_entity_poly.type
_entity_poly.pdbx_seq_one_letter_code
_entity_poly.pdbx_strand_id
1 'polypeptide(L)'
;LGIKILKGQEKVTLNEAREAGFENLCTLVDSGVNTPGFAYERATVAAQQLFDTADVVLAKGMGNYECLSETSREHVCCLLKVKCGVVAESLGREIGDIICQMN
;
A
#
# COMPACT_ATOMS: atom_id res chain seq x y z
N LEU A 1 9.99 4.35 14.56
CA LEU A 1 8.65 4.27 13.95
C LEU A 1 8.45 5.43 12.98
N GLY A 2 9.04 5.34 11.79
CA GLY A 2 8.76 6.27 10.70
C GLY A 2 7.80 5.57 9.73
N ILE A 3 6.50 5.82 9.86
CA ILE A 3 5.52 5.28 8.91
C ILE A 3 5.72 6.06 7.61
N LYS A 4 6.29 5.45 6.57
CA LYS A 4 6.48 6.10 5.26
C LYS A 4 5.35 5.63 4.34
N ILE A 5 4.50 6.55 3.91
CA ILE A 5 3.34 6.22 3.08
C ILE A 5 3.80 6.21 1.61
N LEU A 6 3.68 5.06 0.97
CA LEU A 6 3.87 4.87 -0.48
C LEU A 6 2.48 4.82 -1.12
N LYS A 7 2.17 5.73 -2.05
CA LYS A 7 0.82 5.86 -2.60
C LYS A 7 0.61 5.00 -3.86
N GLY A 8 -0.49 4.25 -3.93
CA GLY A 8 -1.17 3.86 -5.17
C GLY A 8 -2.49 4.63 -5.29
N GLN A 9 -2.96 4.94 -6.50
CA GLN A 9 -4.18 5.68 -6.83
C GLN A 9 -5.48 5.00 -6.36
N GLU A 10 -5.76 4.98 -5.06
CA GLU A 10 -7.12 5.18 -4.55
C GLU A 10 -7.10 6.15 -3.36
N LYS A 11 -7.04 7.44 -3.74
CA LYS A 11 -7.50 8.66 -3.03
C LYS A 11 -6.91 9.02 -1.66
N VAL A 12 -5.67 9.51 -1.65
CA VAL A 12 -5.20 10.66 -0.85
C VAL A 12 -3.99 11.29 -1.56
N THR A 13 -4.12 12.43 -2.26
CA THR A 13 -2.99 13.20 -2.84
C THR A 13 -2.06 13.72 -1.76
N LEU A 14 -0.84 14.13 -2.12
CA LEU A 14 0.04 14.80 -1.15
C LEU A 14 -0.65 16.00 -0.51
N ASN A 15 -1.47 16.74 -1.27
CA ASN A 15 -2.23 17.88 -0.74
C ASN A 15 -3.27 17.42 0.29
N GLU A 16 -4.09 16.41 -0.03
CA GLU A 16 -5.07 15.86 0.92
C GLU A 16 -4.40 15.30 2.19
N ALA A 17 -3.21 14.68 2.05
CA ALA A 17 -2.45 14.19 3.20
C ALA A 17 -1.93 15.34 4.09
N ARG A 18 -1.44 16.43 3.48
CA ARG A 18 -1.02 17.64 4.19
C ARG A 18 -2.18 18.34 4.88
N GLU A 19 -3.31 18.48 4.18
CA GLU A 19 -4.55 19.04 4.74
C GLU A 19 -5.05 18.22 5.94
N ALA A 20 -4.88 16.90 5.91
CA ALA A 20 -5.17 16.01 7.03
C ALA A 20 -4.07 15.99 8.12
N GLY A 21 -3.01 16.79 7.99
CA GLY A 21 -1.96 16.96 8.98
C GLY A 21 -0.91 15.83 9.03
N PHE A 22 -0.87 14.93 8.03
CA PHE A 22 0.06 13.80 8.03
C PHE A 22 1.53 14.23 7.94
N GLU A 23 1.82 15.42 7.41
CA GLU A 23 3.18 15.95 7.37
C GLU A 23 3.80 16.17 8.77
N ASN A 24 2.97 16.30 9.80
CA ASN A 24 3.42 16.39 11.20
C ASN A 24 3.69 15.02 11.83
N LEU A 25 3.17 13.94 11.23
CA LEU A 25 3.25 12.58 11.76
C LEU A 25 4.27 11.72 11.02
N CYS A 26 4.49 12.01 9.73
CA CYS A 26 5.33 11.21 8.87
C CYS A 26 5.88 12.00 7.68
N THR A 27 6.96 11.47 7.11
CA THR A 27 7.47 11.94 5.82
C THR A 27 6.52 11.49 4.70
N LEU A 28 5.97 12.46 3.98
CA LEU A 28 5.13 12.22 2.81
C LEU A 28 5.99 12.07 1.56
N VAL A 29 5.76 10.99 0.80
CA VAL A 29 6.51 10.69 -0.43
C VAL A 29 5.51 10.38 -1.55
N ASP A 30 5.72 11.00 -2.70
CA ASP A 30 4.98 10.64 -3.91
C ASP A 30 5.60 9.37 -4.52
N SER A 31 4.79 8.36 -4.75
CA SER A 31 5.21 7.16 -5.44
C SER A 31 5.45 7.40 -6.93
N GLY A 32 4.84 8.43 -7.52
CA GLY A 32 4.78 8.64 -8.97
C GLY A 32 3.93 7.62 -9.73
N VAL A 33 3.27 6.70 -9.02
CA VAL A 33 2.52 5.61 -9.64
C VAL A 33 1.09 6.07 -9.94
N ASN A 34 0.70 5.95 -11.21
CA ASN A 34 -0.67 6.21 -11.68
C ASN A 34 -1.48 4.92 -11.85
N THR A 35 -1.54 4.08 -10.80
CA THR A 35 -2.35 2.84 -10.73
C THR A 35 -2.97 2.69 -9.36
N PRO A 36 -4.10 1.97 -9.21
CA PRO A 36 -4.77 1.79 -7.92
C PRO A 36 -3.89 1.29 -6.78
N GLY A 37 -2.94 0.41 -7.06
CA GLY A 37 -1.91 -0.04 -6.13
C GLY A 37 -0.52 0.52 -6.41
N PHE A 38 0.42 0.20 -5.53
CA PHE A 38 1.83 0.51 -5.68
C PHE A 38 2.51 -0.48 -6.62
N ALA A 39 2.54 -0.15 -7.92
CA ALA A 39 3.31 -0.88 -8.92
C ALA A 39 4.81 -0.50 -8.82
N TYR A 40 5.60 -1.33 -8.14
CA TYR A 40 7.01 -1.08 -7.81
C TYR A 40 7.85 -0.62 -9.01
N GLU A 41 7.76 -1.31 -10.16
CA GLU A 41 8.49 -1.01 -11.40
C GLU A 41 8.19 0.38 -11.98
N ARG A 42 7.03 0.96 -11.63
CA ARG A 42 6.58 2.28 -12.11
C ARG A 42 6.79 3.38 -11.07
N ALA A 43 7.27 3.03 -9.89
CA ALA A 43 7.47 3.97 -8.81
C ALA A 43 8.72 4.82 -9.04
N THR A 44 8.74 6.00 -8.43
CA THR A 44 9.95 6.84 -8.40
C THR A 44 11.08 6.12 -7.68
N VAL A 45 12.33 6.44 -8.03
CA VAL A 45 13.52 5.89 -7.36
C VAL A 45 13.46 6.11 -5.84
N ALA A 46 12.98 7.28 -5.40
CA ALA A 46 12.82 7.57 -3.97
C ALA A 46 11.80 6.63 -3.31
N ALA A 47 10.67 6.35 -3.96
CA ALA A 47 9.66 5.46 -3.44
C ALA A 47 10.12 3.99 -3.41
N GLN A 48 10.84 3.54 -4.44
CA GLN A 48 11.46 2.21 -4.47
C GLN A 48 12.47 2.05 -3.33
N GLN A 49 13.40 2.99 -3.19
CA GLN A 49 14.39 2.95 -2.10
C GLN A 49 13.73 2.92 -0.72
N LEU A 50 12.63 3.66 -0.53
CA LEU A 50 11.89 3.63 0.72
C LEU A 50 11.15 2.31 0.95
N PHE A 51 10.58 1.72 -0.10
CA PHE A 51 9.99 0.40 -0.04
C PHE A 51 11.05 -0.63 0.37
N ASP A 52 12.22 -0.62 -0.29
CA ASP A 52 13.28 -1.60 -0.09
C ASP A 52 13.95 -1.52 1.29
N THR A 53 14.11 -0.30 1.80
CA THR A 53 14.83 -0.05 3.06
C THR A 53 13.94 0.01 4.30
N ALA A 54 12.62 -0.04 4.15
CA ALA A 54 11.72 -0.06 5.30
C ALA A 54 11.91 -1.35 6.12
N ASP A 55 11.71 -1.28 7.44
CA ASP A 55 11.68 -2.50 8.27
C ASP A 55 10.39 -3.29 8.04
N VAL A 56 9.26 -2.57 7.85
CA VAL A 56 7.92 -3.11 7.61
C VAL A 56 7.18 -2.20 6.63
N VAL A 57 6.45 -2.79 5.70
CA VAL A 57 5.55 -2.07 4.78
C VAL A 57 4.10 -2.37 5.15
N LEU A 58 3.32 -1.32 5.40
CA LEU A 58 1.87 -1.44 5.60
C LEU A 58 1.14 -1.02 4.32
N ALA A 59 0.77 -2.00 3.51
CA ALA A 59 0.05 -1.86 2.25
C ALA A 59 -1.46 -1.80 2.51
N LYS A 60 -2.07 -0.62 2.43
CA LYS A 60 -3.52 -0.46 2.68
C LYS A 60 -4.33 -0.63 1.40
N GLY A 61 -5.41 -1.40 1.46
CA GLY A 61 -6.42 -1.50 0.41
C GLY A 61 -6.14 -2.59 -0.62
N MET A 62 -7.18 -2.93 -1.39
CA MET A 62 -7.17 -4.05 -2.32
C MET A 62 -6.21 -3.85 -3.49
N GLY A 63 -6.11 -2.64 -4.06
CA GLY A 63 -5.16 -2.39 -5.15
C GLY A 63 -3.70 -2.60 -4.74
N ASN A 64 -3.33 -2.23 -3.51
CA ASN A 64 -1.99 -2.51 -3.00
C ASN A 64 -1.78 -4.00 -2.75
N TYR A 65 -2.78 -4.73 -2.25
CA TYR A 65 -2.72 -6.19 -2.14
C TYR A 65 -2.49 -6.84 -3.51
N GLU A 66 -3.22 -6.43 -4.54
CA GLU A 66 -3.06 -6.97 -5.90
C GLU A 66 -1.65 -6.72 -6.46
N CYS A 67 -1.03 -5.58 -6.16
CA CYS A 67 0.33 -5.29 -6.63
C CYS A 67 1.44 -5.96 -5.78
N LEU A 68 1.20 -6.20 -4.49
CA LEU A 68 2.24 -6.56 -3.54
C LEU A 68 2.09 -7.97 -2.96
N SER A 69 0.97 -8.65 -3.14
CA SER A 69 0.76 -10.01 -2.61
C SER A 69 1.75 -11.04 -3.14
N GLU A 70 2.25 -10.84 -4.36
CA GLU A 70 3.23 -11.72 -5.00
C GLU A 70 4.67 -11.19 -4.93
N THR A 71 4.92 -10.13 -4.16
CA THR A 71 6.29 -9.62 -4.01
C THR A 71 7.16 -10.58 -3.21
N SER A 72 8.44 -10.71 -3.59
CA SER A 72 9.43 -11.51 -2.85
C SER A 72 9.95 -10.83 -1.58
N ARG A 73 9.55 -9.57 -1.35
CA ARG A 73 9.96 -8.80 -0.17
C ARG A 73 9.22 -9.30 1.06
N GLU A 74 9.96 -9.67 2.11
CA GLU A 74 9.40 -10.01 3.42
C GLU A 74 8.86 -8.78 4.18
N HIS A 75 7.97 -9.00 5.15
CA HIS A 75 7.44 -7.97 6.06
C HIS A 75 6.55 -6.90 5.40
N VAL A 76 5.70 -7.32 4.48
CA VAL A 76 4.61 -6.52 3.91
C VAL A 76 3.27 -6.98 4.53
N CYS A 77 2.66 -6.17 5.40
CA CYS A 77 1.25 -6.39 5.82
C CYS A 77 0.32 -5.68 4.85
N CYS A 78 -0.53 -6.45 4.17
CA CYS A 78 -1.64 -5.96 3.40
C CYS A 78 -2.88 -5.84 4.30
N LEU A 79 -3.32 -4.61 4.61
CA LEU A 79 -4.53 -4.31 5.38
C LEU A 79 -5.65 -3.88 4.43
N LEU A 80 -6.66 -4.73 4.24
CA LEU A 80 -7.72 -4.51 3.26
C LEU A 80 -9.10 -5.00 3.72
N LYS A 81 -10.13 -4.48 3.07
CA LYS A 81 -11.48 -5.06 3.04
C LYS A 81 -11.67 -5.78 1.72
N VAL A 82 -12.13 -7.03 1.75
CA VAL A 82 -12.48 -7.81 0.56
C VAL A 82 -13.76 -7.25 -0.07
N LYS A 83 -13.73 -6.93 -1.36
CA LYS A 83 -14.81 -6.25 -2.10
C LYS A 83 -15.30 -7.01 -3.34
N CYS A 84 -14.55 -8.02 -3.82
CA CYS A 84 -14.90 -8.78 -5.01
C CYS A 84 -14.64 -10.28 -4.80
N GLY A 85 -15.35 -11.11 -5.55
CA GLY A 85 -15.25 -12.57 -5.43
C GLY A 85 -13.87 -13.11 -5.81
N VAL A 86 -13.17 -12.49 -6.76
CA VAL A 86 -11.84 -12.91 -7.21
C VAL A 86 -10.81 -12.83 -6.08
N VAL A 87 -10.80 -11.71 -5.35
CA VAL A 87 -9.91 -11.53 -4.20
C VAL A 87 -10.36 -12.37 -3.01
N ALA A 88 -11.67 -12.55 -2.82
CA ALA A 88 -12.22 -13.44 -1.80
C ALA A 88 -11.71 -14.88 -2.00
N GLU A 89 -11.79 -15.39 -3.23
CA GLU A 89 -11.32 -16.73 -3.61
C GLU A 89 -9.80 -16.87 -3.43
N SER A 90 -9.01 -15.89 -3.89
CA SER A 90 -7.54 -15.95 -3.77
C SER A 90 -7.06 -15.95 -2.32
N LEU A 91 -7.82 -15.35 -1.42
CA LEU A 91 -7.51 -15.29 0.02
C LEU A 91 -8.18 -16.39 0.85
N GLY A 92 -9.10 -17.18 0.26
CA GLY A 92 -9.95 -18.09 1.02
C GLY A 92 -10.83 -17.37 2.06
N ARG A 93 -11.38 -16.21 1.69
CA ARG A 93 -12.18 -15.30 2.54
C ARG A 93 -13.53 -14.99 1.91
N GLU A 94 -14.39 -14.27 2.63
CA GLU A 94 -15.68 -13.82 2.12
C GLU A 94 -15.66 -12.34 1.73
N ILE A 95 -16.54 -11.94 0.79
CA ILE A 95 -16.73 -10.53 0.47
C ILE A 95 -17.23 -9.80 1.72
N GLY A 96 -16.53 -8.75 2.11
CA GLY A 96 -16.83 -7.97 3.31
C GLY A 96 -15.81 -8.15 4.42
N ASP A 97 -15.03 -9.24 4.41
CA ASP A 97 -13.99 -9.51 5.41
C ASP A 97 -12.96 -8.38 5.46
N ILE A 98 -12.51 -8.05 6.67
CA ILE A 98 -11.40 -7.13 6.92
C ILE A 98 -10.23 -7.95 7.43
N ILE A 99 -9.10 -7.89 6.71
CA ILE A 99 -7.93 -8.72 6.97
C ILE A 99 -6.64 -7.88 7.05
N CYS A 100 -5.67 -8.30 7.87
CA CYS A 100 -4.25 -8.01 7.66
C CYS A 100 -3.58 -9.33 7.28
N GLN A 101 -3.08 -9.40 6.06
CA GLN A 101 -2.30 -10.51 5.54
C GLN A 101 -0.82 -10.12 5.58
N MET A 102 0.01 -10.87 6.29
CA MET A 102 1.47 -10.73 6.22
C MET A 102 2.00 -11.75 5.21
N ASN A 103 2.99 -11.37 4.42
CA ASN A 103 3.78 -12.28 3.60
C ASN A 103 5.00 -12.84 4.35
#